data_AF-A0AAJ2UKD0-F1
#
_entry.id   AF-A0AAJ2UKD0-F1
#
_cell.length_a   1.000
_cell.length_b   1.000
_cell.length_c   1.000
_cell.angle_alpha   90.00
_cell.angle_beta   90.00
_cell.angle_gamma   90.00
#
_symmetry.space_group_name_H-M   'P 1'
#
loop_
_entity.id
_entity.type
_entity.pdbx_description
1 polymer ?
#
loop_
_entity_poly.entity_id
_entity_poly.type
_entity_poly.pdbx_seq_one_letter_code
_entity_poly.pdbx_strand_id
1 'polypeptide(L)'
;MSPHVLPVNGRVWSWTLQAFPPKPPYRPPTGAHRPYHVGYVDLEEVLVEARLAVPRAEIRIGLPVRLTTVPAYHDDDGTEVLTFAFQPDREGER
;
A
#
# COMPACT_ATOMS: atom_id res chain seq x y z
N MET A 1 -0.78 14.65 -23.18
CA MET A 1 -1.57 13.89 -22.18
C MET A 1 -1.93 14.85 -21.07
N SER A 2 -3.22 14.98 -20.74
CA SER A 2 -3.67 15.72 -19.55
C SER A 2 -3.69 14.79 -18.34
N PRO A 3 -3.40 15.28 -17.13
CA PRO A 3 -3.54 14.49 -15.90
C PRO A 3 -4.99 14.02 -15.71
N HIS A 4 -5.15 12.81 -15.15
CA HIS A 4 -6.43 12.24 -14.73
C HIS A 4 -6.36 11.89 -13.24
N VAL A 5 -7.29 12.41 -12.44
CA VAL A 5 -7.32 12.17 -10.99
C VAL A 5 -8.08 10.88 -10.74
N LEU A 6 -7.43 9.94 -10.05
CA LEU A 6 -8.04 8.66 -9.69
C LEU A 6 -8.85 8.75 -8.38
N PRO A 7 -9.86 7.87 -8.19
CA PRO A 7 -10.53 7.71 -6.90
C PRO A 7 -9.55 7.38 -5.77
N VAL A 8 -9.85 7.87 -4.57
CA VAL A 8 -9.02 7.62 -3.37
C VAL A 8 -9.57 6.49 -2.50
N ASN A 9 -10.75 5.97 -2.80
CA ASN A 9 -11.37 4.83 -2.14
C ASN A 9 -11.44 3.66 -3.13
N GLY A 10 -11.36 2.43 -2.61
CA GLY A 10 -11.45 1.23 -3.41
C GLY A 10 -11.67 -0.02 -2.58
N ARG A 11 -11.49 -1.18 -3.21
CA ARG A 11 -11.60 -2.48 -2.54
C ARG A 11 -10.40 -3.34 -2.81
N VAL A 12 -9.94 -4.09 -1.81
CA VAL A 12 -8.88 -5.09 -2.02
C VAL A 12 -9.38 -6.15 -3.00
N TRP A 13 -8.79 -6.22 -4.19
CA TRP A 13 -9.11 -7.20 -5.23
C TRP A 13 -8.39 -8.54 -4.98
N SER A 14 -7.09 -8.48 -4.67
CA SER A 14 -6.28 -9.61 -4.24
C SER A 14 -5.10 -9.11 -3.40
N TRP A 15 -4.47 -9.99 -2.63
CA TRP A 15 -3.36 -9.62 -1.75
C TRP A 15 -2.41 -10.78 -1.48
N THR A 16 -1.20 -10.44 -1.07
CA THR A 16 -0.19 -11.40 -0.60
C THR A 16 0.69 -10.78 0.49
N LEU A 17 1.55 -11.60 1.09
CA LEU A 17 2.61 -11.15 1.98
C LEU A 17 3.94 -11.16 1.20
N GLN A 18 4.57 -9.99 1.09
CA GLN A 18 5.96 -9.90 0.66
C GLN A 18 6.85 -10.39 1.81
N ALA A 19 7.07 -11.71 1.89
CA ALA A 19 7.77 -12.33 3.02
C ALA A 19 9.31 -12.24 2.93
N PHE A 20 9.83 -11.89 1.75
CA PHE A 20 11.25 -11.77 1.45
C PHE A 20 11.52 -10.45 0.71
N PRO A 21 12.74 -9.89 0.77
CA PRO A 21 13.04 -8.64 0.09
C PRO A 21 12.79 -8.73 -1.42
N PRO A 22 12.21 -7.68 -2.03
CA PRO A 22 12.18 -7.56 -3.47
C PRO A 22 13.59 -7.63 -4.08
N LYS A 23 13.63 -7.94 -5.37
CA LYS A 23 14.87 -7.98 -6.15
C LYS A 23 15.53 -6.59 -6.18
N PRO A 24 16.86 -6.50 -6.26
CA PRO A 24 17.53 -5.23 -6.51
C PRO A 24 17.00 -4.52 -7.77
N PRO A 25 16.86 -3.18 -7.77
CA PRO A 25 17.22 -2.26 -6.69
C PRO A 25 16.07 -2.08 -5.66
N TYR A 26 16.18 -2.74 -4.51
CA TYR A 26 15.28 -2.57 -3.36
C TYR A 26 16.03 -1.85 -2.25
N ARG A 27 15.49 -0.73 -1.79
CA ARG A 27 15.97 -0.04 -0.59
C ARG A 27 15.12 -0.51 0.60
N PRO A 28 15.70 -1.29 1.54
CA PRO A 28 14.97 -1.67 2.73
C PRO A 28 14.73 -0.43 3.61
N PRO A 29 13.65 -0.43 4.41
CA PRO A 29 13.55 0.47 5.55
C PRO A 29 14.76 0.30 6.47
N THR A 30 15.04 1.32 7.30
CA THR A 30 16.20 1.33 8.21
C THR A 30 16.34 0.01 8.99
N GLY A 31 17.52 -0.60 8.89
CA GLY A 31 17.89 -1.84 9.59
C GLY A 31 17.86 -3.09 8.70
N ALA A 32 16.70 -3.47 8.13
CA ALA A 32 16.54 -4.66 7.30
C ALA A 32 15.14 -4.73 6.64
N HIS A 33 14.97 -5.67 5.71
CA HIS A 33 13.64 -6.02 5.20
C HIS A 33 12.72 -6.49 6.33
N ARG A 34 11.49 -5.98 6.35
CA ARG A 34 10.40 -6.45 7.19
C ARG A 34 9.26 -6.89 6.28
N PRO A 35 8.64 -8.07 6.51
CA PRO A 35 7.51 -8.49 5.71
C PRO A 35 6.38 -7.46 5.75
N TYR A 36 5.76 -7.22 4.60
CA TYR A 36 4.63 -6.30 4.47
C TYR A 36 3.59 -6.89 3.53
N HIS A 37 2.33 -6.52 3.74
CA HIS A 37 1.25 -6.90 2.85
C HIS A 37 1.25 -5.99 1.62
N VAL A 38 1.07 -6.60 0.46
CA VAL A 38 0.87 -5.91 -0.81
C VAL A 38 -0.43 -6.44 -1.41
N GLY A 39 -1.18 -5.58 -2.08
CA GLY A 39 -2.42 -5.97 -2.72
C GLY A 39 -2.72 -5.12 -3.94
N TYR A 40 -3.56 -5.68 -4.79
CA TYR A 40 -4.22 -4.94 -5.85
C TYR A 40 -5.50 -4.34 -5.28
N VAL A 41 -5.65 -3.03 -5.38
CA VAL A 41 -6.86 -2.30 -4.99
C VAL A 41 -7.60 -1.89 -6.25
N ASP A 42 -8.86 -2.30 -6.33
CA ASP A 42 -9.78 -1.91 -7.39
C ASP A 42 -10.35 -0.53 -7.07
N LEU A 43 -10.03 0.44 -7.94
CA LEU A 43 -10.55 1.81 -7.93
C LEU A 43 -11.65 2.01 -8.98
N GLU A 44 -12.27 0.93 -9.47
CA GLU A 44 -13.29 0.86 -10.53
C GLU A 44 -12.78 1.20 -11.94
N GLU A 45 -11.73 2.02 -12.05
CA GLU A 45 -11.10 2.38 -13.33
C GLU A 45 -9.79 1.62 -13.57
N VAL A 46 -9.05 1.30 -12.50
CA VAL A 46 -7.75 0.62 -12.54
C VAL A 46 -7.54 -0.26 -11.31
N LEU A 47 -6.72 -1.30 -11.45
CA LEU A 47 -6.16 -2.03 -10.32
C LEU A 47 -4.80 -1.42 -9.96
N VAL A 48 -4.66 -0.94 -8.72
CA VAL A 48 -3.40 -0.37 -8.21
C VAL A 48 -2.70 -1.39 -7.31
N GLU A 49 -1.49 -1.82 -7.67
CA GLU A 49 -0.64 -2.60 -6.77
C GLU A 49 0.02 -1.67 -5.73
N ALA A 50 -0.30 -1.87 -4.45
CA ALA A 50 0.15 -1.00 -3.38
C ALA A 50 0.36 -1.77 -2.07
N ARG A 51 1.09 -1.16 -1.13
CA ARG A 51 1.14 -1.66 0.25
C ARG A 51 -0.24 -1.58 0.89
N LEU A 52 -0.57 -2.59 1.70
CA LEU A 52 -1.75 -2.57 2.56
C LEU A 52 -1.30 -2.23 3.99
N ALA A 53 -1.61 -1.01 4.44
CA ALA A 53 -1.45 -0.55 5.81
C ALA A 53 -2.61 -1.05 6.69
N VAL A 54 -2.79 -2.37 6.68
CA VAL A 54 -3.93 -3.08 7.28
C VAL A 54 -3.39 -4.21 8.15
N PRO A 55 -3.91 -4.40 9.38
CA PRO A 55 -3.58 -5.58 10.18
C PRO A 55 -3.94 -6.86 9.44
N ARG A 56 -3.04 -7.85 9.43
CA ARG A 56 -3.23 -9.14 8.75
C ARG A 56 -4.60 -9.80 9.01
N ALA A 57 -5.12 -9.66 10.23
CA ALA A 57 -6.41 -10.23 10.64
C ALA A 57 -7.62 -9.60 9.91
N GLU A 58 -7.48 -8.36 9.44
CA GLU A 58 -8.53 -7.61 8.76
C GLU A 58 -8.46 -7.77 7.23
N ILE A 59 -7.29 -8.14 6.67
CA ILE A 59 -7.11 -8.24 5.22
C ILE A 59 -7.96 -9.37 4.66
N ARG A 60 -8.88 -9.00 3.78
CA ARG A 60 -9.71 -9.91 2.98
C ARG A 60 -10.01 -9.29 1.61
N ILE A 61 -10.24 -10.14 0.61
CA ILE A 61 -10.78 -9.68 -0.67
C ILE A 61 -12.13 -8.99 -0.42
N GLY A 62 -12.33 -7.85 -1.08
CA GLY A 62 -13.49 -6.97 -0.93
C GLY A 62 -13.44 -6.00 0.25
N LEU A 63 -12.36 -5.99 1.06
CA LEU A 63 -12.19 -5.02 2.15
C LEU A 63 -12.20 -3.58 1.58
N PRO A 64 -13.09 -2.68 2.05
CA PRO A 64 -13.04 -1.26 1.71
C PRO A 64 -11.77 -0.63 2.25
N VAL A 65 -11.08 0.11 1.39
CA VAL A 65 -9.84 0.78 1.73
C VAL A 65 -9.77 2.16 1.11
N ARG A 66 -8.92 3.01 1.69
CA ARG A 66 -8.67 4.37 1.21
C ARG A 66 -7.17 4.66 1.13
N LEU A 67 -6.81 5.53 0.20
CA LEU A 67 -5.44 5.99 -0.04
C LEU A 67 -4.87 6.60 1.24
N THR A 68 -3.62 6.25 1.51
CA THR A 68 -2.78 6.81 2.58
C THR A 68 -1.32 6.77 2.12
N THR A 69 -0.40 7.18 2.99
CA THR A 69 1.03 7.07 2.77
C THR A 69 1.71 6.30 3.91
N VAL A 70 2.80 5.60 3.59
CA VAL A 70 3.65 4.91 4.57
C VAL A 70 5.12 5.16 4.25
N PRO A 71 6.02 5.10 5.25
CA PRO A 71 7.46 5.15 5.01
C PRO A 71 7.93 4.01 4.10
N ALA A 72 8.64 4.35 3.03
CA ALA A 72 9.28 3.40 2.13
C ALA A 72 10.69 3.07 2.61
N TYR A 73 11.51 4.10 2.83
CA TYR A 73 12.90 4.05 3.31
C TYR A 73 13.34 5.46 3.76
N HIS A 74 14.55 5.59 4.30
CA HIS A 74 15.21 6.87 4.54
C HIS A 74 16.38 7.02 3.57
N ASP A 75 16.59 8.22 3.03
CA ASP A 75 17.78 8.55 2.23
C ASP A 75 19.01 8.79 3.13
N ASP A 76 20.19 8.93 2.51
CA ASP A 76 21.48 9.05 3.20
C ASP A 76 21.58 10.28 4.12
N ASP A 77 20.78 11.33 3.84
CA ASP A 77 20.69 12.54 4.64
C ASP A 77 19.64 12.45 5.78
N GLY A 78 18.99 11.29 5.93
CA GLY A 78 17.95 11.05 6.92
C GLY A 78 16.54 11.48 6.48
N THR A 79 16.34 11.93 5.24
CA THR A 79 15.00 12.26 4.72
C THR A 79 14.12 11.02 4.65
N GLU A 80 12.92 11.08 5.23
CA GLU A 80 11.93 10.01 5.12
C GLU A 80 11.23 10.07 3.76
N VAL A 81 11.37 9.00 2.97
CA VAL A 81 10.66 8.87 1.69
C VAL A 81 9.37 8.09 1.90
N LEU A 82 8.24 8.71 1.55
CA LEU A 82 6.93 8.09 1.61
C LEU A 82 6.56 7.41 0.29
N THR A 83 5.76 6.35 0.39
CA THR A 83 5.08 5.71 -0.75
C THR A 83 3.58 5.64 -0.50
N PHE A 84 2.79 5.48 -1.55
CA PHE A 84 1.36 5.29 -1.43
C PHE A 84 1.03 3.90 -0.87
N ALA A 85 -0.05 3.83 -0.12
CA ALA A 85 -0.59 2.61 0.47
C ALA A 85 -2.10 2.75 0.63
N PHE A 86 -2.75 1.67 1.05
CA PHE A 86 -4.16 1.68 1.39
C PHE A 86 -4.40 1.18 2.80
N GLN A 87 -5.21 1.91 3.57
CA GLN A 87 -5.64 1.56 4.93
C GLN A 87 -7.15 1.26 4.95
N PRO A 88 -7.68 0.61 6.00
CA PRO A 88 -9.11 0.34 6.09
C PRO A 88 -9.92 1.63 6.00
N ASP A 89 -10.97 1.61 5.20
CA ASP A 89 -11.88 2.74 5.10
C ASP A 89 -12.98 2.61 6.16
N ARG A 90 -12.80 3.33 7.28
CA ARG A 90 -13.70 3.27 8.45
C ARG A 90 -14.90 4.22 8.34
N GLU A 91 -15.02 4.99 7.27
CA GLU A 91 -16.14 5.93 7.09
C GLU A 91 -17.47 5.24 6.73
N GLY A 92 -17.45 3.93 6.39
CA GLY A 92 -18.65 3.12 6.18
C GLY A 92 -19.27 2.49 7.42
N GLU A 93 -18.73 2.75 8.62
CA GLU A 93 -19.21 2.22 9.91
C GLU A 93 -20.04 3.24 10.73
N ARG A 94 -20.39 4.39 10.14
CA ARG A 94 -21.26 5.41 10.76
C ARG A 94 -22.69 5.38 10.22
#